data_AF-A0A7C3IM79-F1
#
_entry.id   AF-A0A7C3IM79-F1
#
_cell.length_a   1.000
_cell.length_b   1.000
_cell.length_c   1.000
_cell.angle_alpha   90.00
_cell.angle_beta   90.00
_cell.angle_gamma   90.00
#
_symmetry.space_group_name_H-M   'P 1'
#
loop_
_entity.id
_entity.type
_entity.pdbx_description
1 polymer ?
#
loop_
_entity_poly.entity_id
_entity_poly.type
_entity_poly.pdbx_seq_one_letter_code
_entity_poly.pdbx_strand_id
1 'polypeptide(L)'
;MKKFLLEEPVEITGPKGHKHRLIKHFCKGCRICINFCPTQTLGLDERFRIAVVYPERCIGCRMCELRCPDLAIFVTPAKKK
;
A
#
# COMPACT_ATOMS: atom_id res chain seq x y z
N MET A 1 -6.81 -10.08 -26.19
CA MET A 1 -5.88 -9.16 -25.50
C MET A 1 -6.59 -8.14 -24.57
N LYS A 2 -7.61 -8.54 -23.79
CA LYS A 2 -8.30 -7.64 -22.83
C LYS A 2 -8.12 -8.05 -21.35
N LYS A 3 -7.42 -9.16 -21.09
CA LYS A 3 -7.28 -9.75 -19.75
C LYS A 3 -6.19 -9.08 -18.89
N PHE A 4 -5.34 -8.27 -19.50
CA PHE A 4 -4.18 -7.63 -18.86
C PHE A 4 -4.52 -6.36 -18.04
N LEU A 5 -5.78 -5.89 -18.10
CA LEU A 5 -6.23 -4.62 -17.49
C LEU A 5 -7.15 -4.82 -16.25
N LEU A 6 -7.27 -6.03 -15.69
CA LEU A 6 -8.46 -6.42 -14.91
C LEU A 6 -8.29 -6.62 -13.40
N GLU A 7 -7.14 -6.33 -12.78
CA GLU A 7 -7.10 -6.36 -11.32
C GLU A 7 -7.50 -4.98 -10.76
N GLU A 8 -8.69 -4.92 -10.17
CA GLU A 8 -9.15 -3.72 -9.45
C GLU A 8 -8.19 -3.41 -8.28
N PRO A 9 -7.90 -2.12 -8.03
CA PRO A 9 -7.10 -1.73 -6.88
C PRO A 9 -7.75 -2.18 -5.57
N VAL A 10 -6.93 -2.64 -4.63
CA VAL A 10 -7.40 -2.96 -3.28
C VAL A 10 -7.39 -1.69 -2.45
N GLU A 11 -8.56 -1.31 -1.94
CA GLU A 11 -8.75 -0.11 -1.11
C GLU A 11 -8.89 -0.51 0.37
N ILE A 12 -8.07 0.05 1.25
CA ILE A 12 -8.06 -0.23 2.69
C ILE A 12 -8.05 1.08 3.47
N THR A 13 -9.02 1.27 4.37
CA THR A 13 -9.06 2.44 5.27
C THR A 13 -8.75 2.00 6.69
N GLY A 14 -7.74 2.62 7.31
CA GLY A 14 -7.41 2.38 8.72
C GLY A 14 -8.27 3.19 9.69
N PRO A 15 -8.30 2.85 10.99
CA PRO A 15 -9.12 3.52 12.00
C PRO A 15 -8.78 5.01 12.18
N LYS A 16 -7.54 5.42 11.87
CA LYS A 16 -7.11 6.83 11.84
C LYS A 16 -7.59 7.59 10.59
N GLY A 17 -8.31 6.94 9.69
CA GLY A 17 -8.86 7.50 8.46
C GLY A 17 -7.89 7.57 7.27
N HIS A 18 -6.67 7.04 7.39
CA HIS A 18 -5.73 6.95 6.27
C HIS A 18 -6.20 5.89 5.27
N LYS A 19 -6.34 6.26 4.00
CA LYS A 19 -6.73 5.37 2.91
C LYS A 19 -5.51 4.87 2.17
N HIS A 20 -5.51 3.58 1.83
CA HIS A 20 -4.43 2.91 1.10
C HIS A 20 -5.01 2.27 -0.15
N ARG A 21 -4.49 2.66 -1.30
CA ARG A 21 -4.87 2.08 -2.60
C ARG A 21 -3.71 1.26 -3.12
N LEU A 22 -3.91 -0.03 -3.31
CA LEU A 22 -2.88 -0.97 -3.75
C LEU A 22 -3.17 -1.45 -5.17
N ILE A 23 -2.25 -1.23 -6.08
CA ILE A 23 -2.30 -1.80 -7.44
C ILE A 23 -1.44 -3.06 -7.41
N LYS A 24 -2.03 -4.16 -6.95
CA LYS A 24 -1.32 -5.43 -6.70
C LYS A 24 -0.54 -5.91 -7.92
N HIS A 25 -1.10 -5.75 -9.13
CA HIS A 25 -0.45 -6.14 -10.38
C HIS A 25 0.92 -5.47 -10.63
N PHE A 26 1.12 -4.25 -10.13
CA PHE A 26 2.38 -3.53 -10.29
C PHE A 26 3.43 -3.95 -9.26
N CYS A 27 3.01 -4.51 -8.12
CA CYS A 27 3.93 -4.90 -7.07
C CYS A 27 4.80 -6.09 -7.48
N LYS A 28 6.12 -5.93 -7.38
CA LYS A 28 7.11 -6.99 -7.64
C LYS A 28 7.59 -7.72 -6.38
N GLY A 29 7.02 -7.42 -5.21
CA GLY A 29 7.40 -8.07 -3.95
C GLY A 29 8.78 -7.69 -3.41
N CYS A 30 9.37 -6.57 -3.86
CA CYS A 30 10.74 -6.14 -3.52
C CYS A 30 10.94 -5.69 -2.06
N ARG A 31 9.88 -5.57 -1.26
CA ARG A 31 9.88 -5.20 0.17
C ARG A 31 10.41 -3.80 0.52
N ILE A 32 10.78 -2.95 -0.45
CA ILE A 32 11.25 -1.58 -0.20
C ILE A 32 10.26 -0.80 0.68
N CYS A 33 8.98 -0.79 0.31
CA CYS A 33 7.93 -0.09 1.06
C CYS A 33 7.77 -0.61 2.50
N ILE A 34 7.97 -1.91 2.73
CA ILE A 34 7.89 -2.53 4.05
C ILE A 34 9.04 -2.05 4.91
N ASN A 35 10.26 -2.10 4.38
CA ASN A 35 11.48 -1.73 5.11
C ASN A 35 11.51 -0.23 5.47
N PHE A 36 10.96 0.63 4.61
CA PHE A 36 10.89 2.08 4.86
C PHE A 36 9.65 2.52 5.64
N CYS A 37 8.74 1.60 5.99
CA CYS A 37 7.58 1.93 6.80
C CYS A 37 7.99 2.07 8.28
N PRO A 38 8.01 3.29 8.85
CA PRO A 38 8.51 3.49 10.22
C PRO A 38 7.65 2.80 11.28
N THR A 39 6.40 2.45 10.96
CA THR A 39 5.45 1.81 11.88
C THR A 39 5.15 0.36 11.51
N GLN A 40 5.88 -0.22 10.54
CA GLN A 40 5.70 -1.61 10.09
C GLN A 40 4.23 -1.94 9.75
N THR A 41 3.54 -1.02 9.08
CA THR A 41 2.12 -1.16 8.67
C THR A 41 1.92 -2.22 7.57
N LEU A 42 2.97 -2.48 6.80
CA LEU A 42 2.92 -3.21 5.54
C LEU A 42 3.53 -4.60 5.67
N GLY A 43 3.04 -5.53 4.86
CA GLY A 43 3.57 -6.88 4.70
C GLY A 43 3.41 -7.37 3.27
N LEU A 44 3.59 -8.67 3.05
CA LEU A 44 3.29 -9.34 1.78
C LEU A 44 2.10 -10.28 1.98
N ASP A 45 1.27 -10.41 0.95
CA ASP A 45 0.24 -11.45 0.87
C ASP A 45 0.81 -12.79 0.40
N GLU A 46 -0.05 -13.80 0.30
CA GLU A 46 0.30 -15.16 -0.15
C GLU A 46 0.89 -15.22 -1.57
N ARG A 47 0.69 -14.18 -2.38
CA ARG A 47 1.23 -14.05 -3.75
C ARG A 47 2.47 -13.17 -3.79
N PHE A 48 3.11 -12.91 -2.65
CA PHE A 48 4.28 -12.04 -2.51
C PHE A 48 4.05 -10.59 -2.99
N ARG A 49 2.80 -10.09 -2.91
CA ARG A 49 2.46 -8.71 -3.25
C ARG A 49 2.16 -7.89 -2.00
N ILE A 50 2.44 -6.59 -2.05
CA ILE A 50 2.27 -5.67 -0.93
C ILE A 50 0.87 -5.75 -0.33
N ALA A 51 0.76 -5.84 0.99
CA ALA A 51 -0.49 -5.80 1.74
C ALA A 51 -0.39 -4.82 2.91
N VAL A 52 -1.51 -4.22 3.30
CA VAL A 52 -1.62 -3.43 4.55
C VAL A 52 -2.07 -4.40 5.64
N VAL A 53 -1.15 -4.80 6.51
CA VAL A 53 -1.39 -5.82 7.55
C VAL A 53 -1.93 -5.18 8.83
N TYR A 54 -1.42 -3.99 9.16
CA TYR A 54 -1.73 -3.27 10.38
C TYR A 54 -2.19 -1.84 10.07
N PRO A 55 -3.37 -1.66 9.43
CA PRO A 55 -3.83 -0.34 8.98
C PRO A 55 -3.96 0.70 10.12
N GLU A 56 -4.12 0.26 11.36
CA GLU A 56 -4.12 1.07 12.59
C GLU A 56 -2.77 1.71 12.92
N ARG A 57 -1.67 1.12 12.44
CA ARG A 57 -0.31 1.62 12.62
C ARG A 57 0.06 2.70 11.60
N CYS A 58 -0.71 2.86 10.53
CA CYS A 58 -0.43 3.88 9.54
C CYS A 58 -0.51 5.27 10.17
N ILE A 59 0.48 6.11 9.87
CA ILE A 59 0.53 7.53 10.29
C ILE A 59 0.38 8.49 9.10
N GLY A 60 0.09 7.96 7.91
CA GLY A 60 -0.09 8.77 6.70
C GLY A 60 1.18 9.47 6.21
N CYS A 61 2.38 8.96 6.53
CA CYS A 61 3.66 9.58 6.17
C CYS A 61 4.05 9.43 4.69
N ARG A 62 3.38 8.55 3.94
CA ARG A 62 3.56 8.31 2.49
C ARG A 62 4.95 7.84 2.05
N MET A 63 5.83 7.44 2.97
CA MET A 63 7.16 6.91 2.63
C MET A 63 7.09 5.68 1.71
N CYS A 64 6.11 4.81 1.91
CA CYS A 64 5.90 3.64 1.06
C CYS A 64 5.53 3.99 -0.39
N GLU A 65 4.74 5.05 -0.59
CA GLU A 65 4.34 5.57 -1.90
C GLU A 65 5.55 6.19 -2.61
N LEU A 66 6.26 7.10 -1.94
CA LEU A 66 7.42 7.80 -2.49
C LEU A 66 8.60 6.87 -2.86
N ARG A 67 8.69 5.70 -2.21
CA ARG A 67 9.78 4.74 -2.42
C ARG A 67 9.41 3.59 -3.35
N CYS A 68 8.15 3.48 -3.78
CA CYS A 68 7.74 2.40 -4.66
C CYS A 68 8.12 2.73 -6.12
N PRO A 69 9.11 2.05 -6.72
CA PRO A 69 9.49 2.34 -8.11
C PRO A 69 8.39 1.97 -9.11
N ASP A 70 7.52 1.03 -8.75
CA ASP A 70 6.44 0.51 -9.61
C ASP A 70 5.09 1.19 -9.38
N LEU A 71 5.02 2.21 -8.50
CA LEU A 71 3.77 2.92 -8.17
C LEU A 71 2.63 1.97 -7.74
N ALA A 72 2.95 0.93 -6.98
CA ALA A 72 2.01 -0.11 -6.57
C ALA A 72 1.19 0.22 -5.31
N ILE A 73 1.50 1.32 -4.62
CA ILE A 73 0.84 1.76 -3.38
C ILE A 73 0.69 3.27 -3.36
N PHE A 74 -0.50 3.73 -2.97
CA PHE A 74 -0.81 5.13 -2.72
C PHE A 74 -1.46 5.29 -1.35
N VAL A 75 -1.14 6.38 -0.65
CA VAL A 75 -1.68 6.69 0.67
C VAL A 75 -2.30 8.08 0.66
N THR A 76 -3.60 8.14 0.97
CA THR A 76 -4.31 9.42 1.22
C THR A 76 -4.45 9.62 2.72
N PRO A 77 -3.71 10.58 3.32
CA PRO A 77 -3.84 10.84 4.75
C PRO A 77 -5.22 11.42 5.10
N ALA A 78 -5.73 11.10 6.30
CA ALA A 78 -6.91 11.77 6.82
C ALA A 78 -6.64 13.27 7.02
N LYS A 79 -7.65 14.11 6.78
CA LYS A 79 -7.59 15.53 7.15
C LYS A 79 -7.57 15.62 8.67
N LYS A 80 -6.54 16.28 9.23
CA LYS A 80 -6.59 16.71 10.64
C LYS A 80 -7.63 17.84 10.71
N LYS A 81 -8.63 17.69 11.58
CA LYS A 81 -9.52 18.79 11.93
C LYS A 81 -8.74 19.83 12.73
#